data_AF-A0A4Q1KPL3-F1
#
_entry.id   AF-A0A4Q1KPL3-F1
#
_cell.length_a   1.000
_cell.length_b   1.000
_cell.length_c   1.000
_cell.angle_alpha   90.00
_cell.angle_beta   90.00
_cell.angle_gamma   90.00
#
_symmetry.space_group_name_H-M   'P 1'
#
loop_
_entity.id
_entity.type
_entity.pdbx_description
1 polymer ?
#
loop_
_entity_poly.entity_id
_entity_poly.type
_entity_poly.pdbx_seq_one_letter_code
_entity_poly.pdbx_strand_id
1 'polypeptide(L)' 'MWREDREDEPPALVDDTVLLETGFDSMAFAVLVARLDDELGFDPFTMVEEPVYPQTFAEFVAFYAQCAPKPE' A
#
# COMPACT_ATOMS: atom_id res chain seq x y z
N MET A 1 17.07 18.99 22.07
CA MET A 1 16.20 18.01 22.75
C MET A 1 15.14 17.61 21.73
N TRP A 2 15.44 16.61 20.91
CA TRP A 2 14.43 16.05 20.02
C TRP A 2 13.45 15.32 20.94
N ARG A 3 12.20 15.77 20.97
CA ARG A 3 11.15 15.06 21.70
C ARG A 3 10.94 13.73 20.97
N GLU A 4 11.41 12.67 21.60
CA GLU A 4 10.94 11.31 21.41
C GLU A 4 9.47 11.28 21.86
N ASP A 5 8.56 11.70 20.97
CA ASP A 5 7.12 11.71 21.23
C ASP A 5 6.37 11.23 19.98
N ARG A 6 6.66 10.00 19.58
CA ARG A 6 5.74 9.22 18.74
C ARG A 6 5.60 7.83 19.35
N GLU A 7 4.99 7.79 20.52
CA GLU A 7 4.48 6.59 21.18
C GLU A 7 3.02 6.35 20.76
N ASP A 8 2.70 6.57 19.48
CA ASP A 8 1.44 6.13 18.90
C ASP A 8 1.82 4.96 17.99
N GLU A 9 1.48 3.75 18.40
CA GLU A 9 1.55 2.59 17.52
C GLU A 9 0.83 2.94 16.21
N PRO A 10 1.40 2.61 15.04
CA PRO A 10 0.73 2.89 13.79
C PRO A 10 -0.68 2.29 13.86
N PRO A 11 -1.72 3.05 13.46
CA PRO A 11 -3.08 2.57 13.53
C PRO A 11 -3.18 1.23 12.81
N ALA A 12 -3.92 0.28 13.38
CA ALA A 12 -4.09 -1.03 12.77
C ALA A 12 -4.62 -0.85 11.33
N LEU A 13 -3.90 -1.42 10.36
CA LEU A 13 -4.33 -1.49 8.97
C LEU A 13 -5.44 -2.54 8.89
N VAL A 14 -6.68 -2.08 8.98
CA VAL A 14 -7.88 -2.87 8.75
C VAL A 14 -8.44 -2.57 7.36
N ASP A 15 -9.35 -3.41 6.89
CA ASP A 15 -9.91 -3.32 5.53
C ASP A 15 -10.46 -1.92 5.19
N ASP A 16 -11.18 -1.31 6.12
CA ASP A 16 -11.78 0.03 5.98
C ASP A 16 -10.80 1.18 6.21
N THR A 17 -9.53 0.90 6.52
CA THR A 17 -8.54 1.93 6.79
C THR A 17 -8.23 2.73 5.53
N VAL A 18 -8.52 4.04 5.57
CA VAL A 18 -8.18 4.97 4.50
C VAL A 18 -6.68 5.25 4.53
N LEU A 19 -5.96 4.87 3.48
CA LEU A 19 -4.49 4.97 3.41
C LEU A 19 -3.98 6.40 3.54
N LEU A 20 -4.75 7.38 3.04
CA LEU A 20 -4.42 8.80 3.16
C LEU A 20 -4.57 9.34 4.60
N GLU A 21 -5.41 8.71 5.42
CA GLU A 21 -5.66 9.13 6.80
C GLU A 21 -4.68 8.50 7.80
N THR A 22 -3.95 7.45 7.42
CA THR A 22 -2.94 6.81 8.29
C THR A 22 -1.64 7.60 8.39
N GLY A 23 -1.57 8.80 7.79
CA GLY A 23 -0.33 9.55 7.65
C GLY A 23 0.64 8.92 6.64
N PHE A 24 0.12 8.09 5.72
CA PHE A 24 0.93 7.53 4.64
C PHE A 24 1.10 8.58 3.55
N ASP A 25 2.22 9.29 3.59
CA ASP A 25 2.57 10.24 2.53
C ASP A 25 2.82 9.52 1.20
N SER A 26 2.73 10.26 0.10
CA SER A 26 2.93 9.73 -1.26
C SER A 26 4.28 9.02 -1.46
N MET A 27 5.33 9.45 -0.75
CA MET A 27 6.63 8.80 -0.76
C MET A 27 6.62 7.45 -0.03
N ALA A 28 5.95 7.35 1.12
CA ALA A 28 5.82 6.09 1.84
C ALA A 28 5.07 5.06 1.00
N PHE A 29 4.04 5.50 0.28
CA PHE A 29 3.32 4.67 -0.69
C PHE A 29 4.20 4.19 -1.83
N ALA A 30 4.99 5.08 -2.45
CA ALA A 30 5.92 4.69 -3.51
C ALA A 30 6.95 3.65 -3.01
N VAL A 31 7.46 3.80 -1.79
CA VAL A 31 8.38 2.83 -1.18
C VAL A 31 7.70 1.49 -0.91
N LEU A 32 6.44 1.49 -0.45
CA LEU A 32 5.66 0.27 -0.25
C LEU A 32 5.46 -0.48 -1.57
N VAL A 33 5.00 0.21 -2.62
CA VAL A 33 4.79 -0.37 -3.94
C VAL A 33 6.09 -0.95 -4.50
N ALA A 34 7.20 -0.21 -4.41
CA ALA A 34 8.50 -0.68 -4.88
C ALA A 34 9.01 -1.92 -4.11
N ARG A 35 8.72 -2.04 -2.81
CA ARG A 35 9.06 -3.23 -2.03
C ARG A 35 8.20 -4.43 -2.41
N LEU A 36 6.90 -4.20 -2.64
CA LEU A 36 6.01 -5.26 -3.10
C LEU A 36 6.39 -5.76 -4.49
N ASP A 37 6.84 -4.87 -5.39
CA ASP A 37 7.37 -5.27 -6.69
C ASP A 37 8.61 -6.18 -6.54
N ASP A 38 9.55 -5.84 -5.64
CA ASP A 38 10.72 -6.67 -5.36
C ASP A 38 10.37 -8.03 -4.72
N GLU A 39 9.42 -8.05 -3.77
CA GLU A 39 9.02 -9.29 -3.07
C GLU A 39 8.10 -10.20 -3.90
N LEU A 40 7.15 -9.63 -4.64
CA LEU A 40 6.19 -10.39 -5.44
C LEU A 40 6.70 -10.63 -6.88
N GLY A 41 7.68 -9.85 -7.33
CA GLY A 41 8.21 -9.86 -8.70
C GLY A 41 7.28 -9.21 -9.72
N PHE A 42 6.30 -8.41 -9.27
CA PHE A 42 5.31 -7.81 -10.14
C PHE A 42 4.68 -6.53 -9.54
N ASP A 43 4.53 -5.49 -10.36
CA ASP A 43 3.87 -4.22 -9.99
C ASP A 43 2.52 -4.07 -10.73
N PRO A 44 1.37 -4.17 -10.02
CA PRO A 44 0.06 -4.02 -10.64
C PRO A 44 -0.19 -2.64 -11.24
N PHE A 45 0.41 -1.56 -10.69
CA PHE A 45 0.27 -0.20 -11.20
C PHE A 45 0.97 0.02 -12.55
N THR A 46 1.95 -0.82 -12.89
CA THR A 46 2.60 -0.80 -14.21
C THR A 46 1.90 -1.70 -15.24
N MET A 47 1.09 -2.66 -14.77
CA MET A 47 0.41 -3.64 -15.62
C MET A 47 -0.93 -3.15 -16.16
N VAL A 48 -1.59 -2.25 -15.43
CA VAL A 48 -2.87 -1.69 -15.84
C VAL A 48 -2.68 -0.46 -16.72
N GLU A 49 -3.47 -0.36 -17.79
CA GLU A 49 -3.45 0.82 -18.67
C GLU A 49 -4.10 2.05 -18.02
N GLU A 50 -5.07 1.82 -17.13
CA GLU A 50 -5.79 2.87 -16.41
C GLU A 50 -5.23 3.03 -14.99
N PRO A 51 -4.92 4.27 -14.54
CA PRO A 51 -4.39 4.48 -13.22
C PRO A 51 -5.45 4.19 -12.15
N VAL A 52 -5.18 3.19 -11.30
CA VAL A 52 -6.02 2.81 -10.17
C VAL A 52 -5.48 3.47 -8.90
N TYR A 53 -6.35 4.12 -8.12
CA TYR A 53 -5.99 4.75 -6.85
C TYR A 53 -6.86 4.17 -5.73
N PRO A 54 -6.42 3.08 -5.07
CA PRO A 54 -7.16 2.51 -3.95
C PRO A 54 -7.20 3.52 -2.79
N GLN A 55 -8.38 3.70 -2.20
CA GLN A 55 -8.56 4.63 -1.08
C GLN A 55 -8.36 3.91 0.25
N THR A 56 -8.82 2.67 0.32
CA THR A 56 -8.75 1.82 1.51
C THR A 56 -7.68 0.73 1.38
N PHE A 57 -7.25 0.20 2.52
CA PHE A 57 -6.34 -0.94 2.55
C PHE A 57 -6.95 -2.18 1.86
N ALA A 58 -8.25 -2.44 2.02
CA ALA A 58 -8.92 -3.54 1.33
C ALA A 58 -8.87 -3.38 -0.19
N GLU A 59 -9.13 -2.18 -0.72
CA GLU A 59 -9.02 -1.94 -2.16
C GLU A 59 -7.60 -2.13 -2.67
N PHE A 60 -6.60 -1.70 -1.91
CA PHE A 60 -5.20 -1.89 -2.25
C PHE A 60 -4.84 -3.38 -2.33
N VAL A 61 -5.21 -4.17 -1.32
CA VAL A 61 -4.98 -5.62 -1.30
C VAL A 61 -5.75 -6.32 -2.41
N ALA A 62 -7.03 -5.97 -2.62
CA ALA A 62 -7.85 -6.53 -3.68
C ALA A 62 -7.27 -6.21 -5.07
N PHE A 63 -6.68 -5.03 -5.27
CA PHE A 63 -6.02 -4.66 -6.51
C PHE A 63 -4.81 -5.55 -6.79
N TYR A 64 -3.92 -5.71 -5.80
CA TYR A 64 -2.78 -6.63 -5.91
C TYR A 64 -3.23 -8.08 -6.17
N ALA A 65 -4.26 -8.55 -5.47
CA ALA A 65 -4.77 -9.91 -5.62
C ALA A 65 -5.39 -10.17 -7.00
N GLN A 66 -6.00 -9.17 -7.63
CA GLN A 66 -6.56 -9.29 -8.98
C GLN A 66 -5.48 -9.37 -10.06
N CYS A 67 -4.40 -8.60 -9.89
CA CYS A 67 -3.25 -8.61 -10.79
C CYS A 67 -2.28 -9.76 -10.52
N ALA A 68 -2.39 -10.41 -9.36
CA ALA A 68 -1.52 -11.50 -8.98
C ALA A 68 -1.56 -12.61 -10.03
N PRO A 69 -0.39 -13.06 -10.52
CA PRO A 69 -0.33 -14.21 -11.41
C PRO A 69 -0.88 -15.42 -10.66
N LYS A 70 -1.80 -16.16 -11.29
CA LYS A 70 -2.32 -17.39 -10.69
C LYS A 70 -1.15 -18.37 -10.48
N PRO A 71 -0.95 -18.91 -9.27
CA PRO A 71 -0.03 -20.02 -9.09
C PRO A 71 -0.51 -21.21 -9.94
N GLU A 72 0.41 -21.81 -10.70
CA GLU A 72 0.16 -23.02 -11.51
C GLU A 72 -0.15 -24.26 -10.65
#